data_AF-A0A1H7V429-F1
#
_entry.id   AF-A0A1H7V429-F1
#
_cell.length_a   1.000
_cell.length_b   1.000
_cell.length_c   1.000
_cell.angle_alpha   90.00
_cell.angle_beta   90.00
_cell.angle_gamma   90.00
#
_symmetry.space_group_name_H-M   'P 1'
#
loop_
_entity.id
_entity.type
_entity.pdbx_description
1 polymer ?
#
loop_
_entity_poly.entity_id
_entity_poly.type
_entity_poly.pdbx_seq_one_letter_code
_entity_poly.pdbx_strand_id
1 'polypeptide(L)'
;MGADEARFTEMYTRLYSRVGAYTRRRATDSAAQDATDETFLIAWRKLHQLPDDPLPWLLVTARNVLSEYRRRTDRQEALVERMTASLLEFEAAEPGADHAAVERLAVLGALASLSDRDRETLMLTVWDGLSHAQSAEVMGCSTSAFAVRHHRARRRLEVALSAQDPSTVNPTLRSERDAR
;
A
#
# COMPACT_ATOMS: atom_id res chain seq x y z
N MET A 1 24.45 24.92 -15.19
CA MET A 1 23.71 24.12 -14.21
C MET A 1 24.21 24.50 -12.83
N GLY A 2 23.34 24.96 -11.94
CA GLY A 2 23.73 25.32 -10.56
C GLY A 2 24.08 24.08 -9.72
N ALA A 3 24.83 24.23 -8.62
CA ALA A 3 25.16 23.10 -7.74
C ALA A 3 23.90 22.44 -7.14
N ASP A 4 22.91 23.25 -6.80
CA ASP A 4 21.61 22.78 -6.28
C ASP A 4 20.80 22.03 -7.34
N GLU A 5 20.81 22.54 -8.56
CA GLU A 5 20.16 21.89 -9.71
C GLU A 5 20.79 20.52 -9.97
N ALA A 6 22.12 20.41 -9.96
CA ALA A 6 22.83 19.14 -10.11
C ALA A 6 22.46 18.13 -9.02
N ARG A 7 22.51 18.57 -7.77
CA ARG A 7 22.16 17.73 -6.60
C ARG A 7 20.72 17.22 -6.69
N PHE A 8 19.78 18.10 -7.04
CA PHE A 8 18.39 17.71 -7.19
C PHE A 8 18.18 16.76 -8.36
N THR A 9 18.76 17.04 -9.53
CA THR A 9 18.65 16.17 -10.71
C THR A 9 19.17 14.77 -10.40
N GLU A 10 20.33 14.63 -9.74
CA GLU A 10 20.85 13.32 -9.35
C GLU A 10 19.87 12.55 -8.43
N MET A 11 19.38 13.21 -7.39
CA MET A 11 18.39 12.63 -6.48
C MET A 11 17.10 12.23 -7.20
N TYR A 12 16.59 13.11 -8.06
CA TYR A 12 15.36 12.91 -8.83
C TYR A 12 15.50 11.69 -9.74
N THR A 13 16.54 11.64 -10.58
CA THR A 13 16.78 10.51 -11.49
C THR A 13 16.90 9.19 -10.75
N ARG A 14 17.52 9.19 -9.57
CA ARG A 14 17.69 7.98 -8.74
C ARG A 14 16.39 7.51 -8.08
N LEU A 15 15.51 8.42 -7.66
CA LEU A 15 14.42 8.10 -6.74
C LEU A 15 13.01 8.27 -7.32
N TYR A 16 12.86 8.93 -8.47
CA TYR A 16 11.54 9.20 -9.07
C TYR A 16 10.73 7.93 -9.30
N SER A 17 11.35 6.91 -9.90
CA SER A 17 10.70 5.62 -10.16
C SER A 17 10.25 4.92 -8.88
N ARG A 18 11.03 5.03 -7.80
CA ARG A 18 10.75 4.39 -6.50
C ARG A 18 9.61 5.10 -5.76
N VAL A 19 9.60 6.44 -5.75
CA VAL A 19 8.49 7.23 -5.19
C VAL A 19 7.22 7.02 -6.03
N GLY A 20 7.33 7.03 -7.36
CA GLY A 20 6.20 6.76 -8.25
C GLY A 20 5.62 5.34 -8.08
N ALA A 21 6.47 4.34 -7.84
CA ALA A 21 5.99 3.00 -7.52
C ALA A 21 5.28 2.95 -6.16
N TYR A 22 5.79 3.68 -5.17
CA TYR A 22 5.15 3.81 -3.86
C TYR A 22 3.75 4.44 -3.93
N THR A 23 3.60 5.51 -4.72
CA THR A 23 2.32 6.24 -4.87
C THR A 23 1.29 5.45 -5.67
N ARG A 24 1.68 4.83 -6.80
CA ARG A 24 0.78 3.99 -7.64
C ARG A 24 0.22 2.79 -6.90
N ARG A 25 0.98 2.24 -5.94
CA ARG A 25 0.49 1.15 -5.06
C ARG A 25 -0.62 1.59 -4.10
N ARG A 26 -0.87 2.90 -3.96
CA ARG A 26 -1.70 3.48 -2.89
C ARG A 26 -2.78 4.43 -3.38
N ALA A 27 -2.87 4.70 -4.68
CA ALA A 27 -3.82 5.63 -5.29
C ALA A 27 -4.05 5.30 -6.78
N THR A 28 -5.07 5.93 -7.37
CA THR A 28 -5.31 5.89 -8.82
C THR A 28 -4.12 6.48 -9.58
N ASP A 29 -3.97 6.13 -10.86
CA ASP A 29 -2.83 6.59 -11.67
C ASP A 29 -2.69 8.12 -11.70
N SER A 30 -3.81 8.85 -11.84
CA SER A 30 -3.80 10.33 -11.80
C SER A 30 -3.31 10.85 -10.45
N ALA A 31 -3.90 10.39 -9.34
CA ALA A 31 -3.54 10.86 -8.01
C ALA A 31 -2.11 10.43 -7.61
N ALA A 32 -1.65 9.27 -8.11
CA ALA A 32 -0.30 8.80 -7.89
C ALA A 32 0.74 9.65 -8.62
N GLN A 33 0.47 10.02 -9.87
CA GLN A 33 1.33 10.89 -10.66
C GLN A 33 1.43 12.28 -10.00
N ASP A 34 0.30 12.90 -9.70
CA ASP A 34 0.24 14.20 -9.04
C ASP A 34 0.97 14.19 -7.68
N ALA A 35 0.77 13.13 -6.88
CA ALA A 35 1.44 12.99 -5.60
C ALA A 35 2.96 12.82 -5.74
N THR A 36 3.41 12.16 -6.80
CA THR A 36 4.85 11.99 -7.08
C THR A 36 5.45 13.35 -7.44
N ASP A 37 4.83 14.07 -8.35
CA ASP A 37 5.33 15.37 -8.84
C ASP A 37 5.32 16.42 -7.71
N GLU A 38 4.25 16.48 -6.92
CA GLU A 38 4.17 17.36 -5.74
C GLU A 38 5.23 17.00 -4.69
N THR A 39 5.51 15.70 -4.48
CA THR A 39 6.57 15.28 -3.55
C THR A 39 7.93 15.83 -3.96
N PHE A 40 8.26 15.76 -5.26
CA PHE A 40 9.53 16.30 -5.77
C PHE A 40 9.55 17.83 -5.82
N LEU A 41 8.40 18.48 -6.04
CA LEU A 41 8.27 19.93 -5.92
C LEU A 41 8.56 20.40 -4.48
N ILE A 42 8.01 19.72 -3.48
CA ILE A 42 8.28 20.00 -2.06
C ILE A 42 9.76 19.71 -1.74
N ALA A 43 10.32 18.63 -2.28
CA ALA A 43 11.74 18.30 -2.12
C ALA A 43 12.66 19.38 -2.70
N TRP A 44 12.34 19.94 -3.87
CA TRP A 44 13.07 21.06 -4.46
C TRP A 44 13.04 22.30 -3.55
N ARG A 45 11.86 22.68 -3.06
CA ARG A 45 11.69 23.82 -2.13
C ARG A 45 12.44 23.63 -0.81
N LYS A 46 12.67 22.37 -0.40
CA LYS A 46 13.33 22.00 0.86
C LYS A 46 14.70 21.35 0.65
N LEU A 47 15.34 21.57 -0.50
CA LEU A 47 16.54 20.85 -0.91
C LEU A 47 17.63 20.86 0.18
N HIS A 48 17.88 22.01 0.82
CA HIS A 48 18.90 22.14 1.88
C HIS A 48 18.49 21.55 3.24
N GLN A 49 17.25 21.10 3.40
CA GLN A 49 16.73 20.45 4.61
C GLN A 49 16.58 18.94 4.44
N LEU A 50 16.84 18.41 3.24
CA LEU A 50 16.77 16.97 3.00
C LEU A 50 17.90 16.25 3.71
N PRO A 51 17.63 15.10 4.36
CA PRO A 51 18.66 14.24 4.91
C PRO A 51 19.53 13.62 3.80
N ASP A 52 20.68 13.05 4.20
CA ASP A 52 21.61 12.40 3.28
C ASP A 52 20.98 11.20 2.55
N ASP A 53 20.14 10.43 3.25
CA ASP A 53 19.22 9.46 2.63
C ASP A 53 17.82 10.08 2.50
N PRO A 54 17.48 10.69 1.35
CA PRO A 54 16.21 11.39 1.19
C PRO A 54 15.02 10.45 0.99
N LEU A 55 15.23 9.14 0.77
CA LEU A 55 14.13 8.25 0.41
C LEU A 55 13.06 8.16 1.52
N PRO A 56 13.37 7.88 2.80
CA PRO A 56 12.35 7.83 3.86
C PRO A 56 11.56 9.13 3.95
N TRP A 57 12.25 10.28 3.87
CA TRP A 57 11.64 11.60 3.88
C TRP A 57 10.70 11.81 2.68
N LEU A 58 11.10 11.38 1.48
CA LEU A 58 10.26 11.46 0.27
C LEU A 58 9.03 10.59 0.40
N LEU A 59 9.14 9.39 0.98
CA LEU A 59 8.01 8.49 1.19
C LEU A 59 7.05 9.01 2.27
N VAL A 60 7.56 9.62 3.35
CA VAL A 60 6.74 10.36 4.33
C VAL A 60 5.99 11.49 3.63
N THR A 61 6.68 12.28 2.82
CA THR A 61 6.09 13.40 2.10
C THR A 61 5.00 12.91 1.13
N ALA A 62 5.28 11.88 0.34
CA ALA A 62 4.32 11.26 -0.56
C ALA A 62 3.10 10.71 0.19
N ARG A 63 3.31 10.06 1.34
CA ARG A 63 2.21 9.60 2.21
C ARG A 63 1.31 10.74 2.65
N ASN A 64 1.90 11.85 3.08
CA ASN A 64 1.16 13.03 3.54
C ASN A 64 0.38 13.67 2.39
N VAL A 65 1.01 13.80 1.21
CA VAL A 65 0.38 14.31 -0.01
C VAL A 65 -0.81 13.43 -0.41
N LEU A 66 -0.64 12.10 -0.46
CA LEU A 66 -1.73 11.15 -0.73
C LEU A 66 -2.87 11.21 0.30
N SER A 67 -2.52 11.44 1.58
CA SER A 67 -3.51 11.59 2.65
C SER A 67 -4.34 12.86 2.46
N GLU A 68 -3.71 13.94 2.00
CA GLU A 68 -4.40 15.18 1.68
C GLU A 68 -5.29 15.03 0.43
N TYR A 69 -4.81 14.34 -0.61
CA TYR A 69 -5.64 14.02 -1.78
C TYR A 69 -6.89 13.22 -1.39
N ARG A 70 -6.73 12.14 -0.61
CA ARG A 70 -7.88 11.37 -0.09
C ARG A 70 -8.85 12.25 0.69
N ARG A 71 -8.37 13.05 1.63
CA ARG A 71 -9.24 13.95 2.42
C ARG A 71 -9.95 15.00 1.57
N ARG A 72 -9.37 15.42 0.44
CA ARG A 72 -10.01 16.33 -0.51
C ARG A 72 -11.07 15.59 -1.33
N THR A 73 -10.75 14.40 -1.82
CA THR A 73 -11.70 13.52 -2.51
C THR A 73 -12.86 13.14 -1.61
N ASP A 74 -12.63 12.68 -0.37
CA ASP A 74 -13.70 12.35 0.59
C ASP A 74 -14.58 13.58 0.92
N ARG A 75 -14.00 14.78 0.98
CA ARG A 75 -14.76 16.03 1.16
C ARG A 75 -15.56 16.40 -0.09
N GLN A 76 -14.97 16.19 -1.28
CA GLN A 76 -15.61 16.42 -2.57
C GLN A 76 -16.74 15.41 -2.78
N GLU A 77 -16.53 14.14 -2.44
CA GLU A 77 -17.50 13.05 -2.45
C GLU A 77 -18.57 13.29 -1.39
N ALA A 78 -18.27 13.78 -0.18
CA ALA A 78 -19.31 14.20 0.77
C ALA A 78 -20.15 15.41 0.27
N LEU A 79 -19.58 16.24 -0.60
CA LEU A 79 -20.29 17.32 -1.31
C LEU A 79 -21.10 16.80 -2.51
N VAL A 80 -20.59 15.79 -3.21
CA VAL A 80 -21.18 15.17 -4.41
C VAL A 80 -22.20 14.08 -4.05
N GLU A 81 -22.09 13.40 -2.92
CA GLU A 81 -23.04 12.43 -2.36
C GLU A 81 -24.31 13.14 -1.84
N ARG A 82 -24.24 14.45 -1.57
CA ARG A 82 -25.43 15.32 -1.46
C ARG A 82 -26.10 15.64 -2.80
N MET A 83 -25.49 15.25 -3.93
CA MET A 83 -25.96 15.53 -5.29
C MET A 83 -26.18 14.28 -6.16
N THR A 84 -25.57 13.13 -5.89
CA THR A 84 -25.67 11.92 -6.73
C THR A 84 -25.62 10.65 -5.89
N ALA A 85 -26.79 10.17 -5.46
CA ALA A 85 -26.98 8.81 -4.97
C ALA A 85 -27.51 7.93 -6.10
N SER A 86 -26.61 7.23 -6.82
CA SER A 86 -26.90 6.01 -7.60
C SER A 86 -25.68 5.58 -8.43
N LEU A 87 -25.53 4.25 -8.61
CA LEU A 87 -24.64 3.52 -9.55
C LEU A 87 -23.24 3.21 -8.97
N LEU A 88 -22.74 1.98 -8.81
CA LEU A 88 -23.00 0.70 -9.51
C LEU A 88 -22.54 -0.52 -8.68
N GLU A 89 -23.34 -1.59 -8.75
CA GLU A 89 -22.92 -3.00 -8.69
C GLU A 89 -22.33 -3.42 -10.05
N PHE A 90 -21.26 -4.23 -10.05
CA PHE A 90 -20.86 -5.19 -11.11
C PHE A 90 -19.50 -5.81 -10.70
N GLU A 91 -19.12 -7.07 -10.93
CA GLU A 91 -19.77 -8.32 -11.35
C GLU A 91 -18.75 -9.44 -11.03
N ALA A 92 -19.23 -10.66 -10.80
CA ALA A 92 -18.40 -11.79 -10.39
C ALA A 92 -17.82 -12.57 -11.58
N ALA A 93 -16.57 -13.01 -11.40
CA ALA A 93 -15.92 -14.26 -11.84
C ALA A 93 -16.22 -14.85 -13.25
N GLU A 94 -15.18 -14.84 -14.09
CA GLU A 94 -14.99 -15.76 -15.22
C GLU A 94 -14.37 -17.10 -14.73
N PRO A 95 -14.93 -18.28 -15.09
CA PRO A 95 -14.39 -19.57 -14.69
C PRO A 95 -13.35 -20.09 -15.71
N GLY A 96 -12.08 -19.92 -15.37
CA GLY A 96 -10.96 -20.50 -16.13
C GLY A 96 -9.57 -20.14 -15.58
N ALA A 97 -9.49 -19.75 -14.31
CA ALA A 97 -8.27 -19.21 -13.72
C ALA A 97 -7.18 -20.28 -13.60
N ASP A 98 -6.05 -20.02 -14.26
CA ASP A 98 -4.77 -20.67 -14.02
C ASP A 98 -4.50 -20.72 -12.50
N HIS A 99 -3.89 -21.80 -12.00
CA HIS A 99 -3.63 -21.98 -10.57
C HIS A 99 -2.86 -20.77 -9.99
N ALA A 100 -1.95 -20.20 -10.78
CA ALA A 100 -1.23 -18.97 -10.45
C ALA A 100 -2.14 -17.73 -10.31
N ALA A 101 -3.22 -17.64 -11.09
CA ALA A 101 -4.21 -16.56 -10.98
C ALA A 101 -5.07 -16.72 -9.71
N VAL A 102 -5.44 -17.95 -9.34
CA VAL A 102 -6.16 -18.26 -8.10
C VAL A 102 -5.31 -17.93 -6.87
N GLU A 103 -4.05 -18.37 -6.83
CA GLU A 103 -3.11 -18.03 -5.76
C GLU A 103 -2.90 -16.52 -5.65
N ARG A 104 -2.76 -15.82 -6.79
CA ARG A 104 -2.62 -14.37 -6.81
C ARG A 104 -3.86 -13.67 -6.24
N LEU A 105 -5.06 -14.12 -6.60
CA LEU A 105 -6.32 -13.57 -6.06
C LEU A 105 -6.44 -13.84 -4.56
N ALA A 106 -6.05 -15.03 -4.07
CA ALA A 106 -6.03 -15.33 -2.64
C ALA A 106 -5.06 -14.43 -1.87
N VAL A 107 -3.86 -14.18 -2.41
CA VAL A 107 -2.90 -13.24 -1.81
C VAL A 107 -3.43 -11.80 -1.80
N LEU A 108 -4.04 -11.35 -2.90
CA LEU A 108 -4.65 -10.01 -2.97
C LEU A 108 -5.82 -9.88 -2.00
N GLY A 109 -6.67 -10.89 -1.90
CA GLY A 109 -7.78 -10.94 -0.94
C GLY A 109 -7.31 -10.97 0.52
N ALA A 110 -6.26 -11.72 0.83
CA ALA A 110 -5.66 -11.77 2.16
C ALA A 110 -5.00 -10.43 2.54
N LEU A 111 -4.34 -9.74 1.60
CA LEU A 111 -3.82 -8.39 1.84
C LEU A 111 -4.95 -7.37 2.02
N ALA A 112 -6.03 -7.49 1.25
CA ALA A 112 -7.20 -6.61 1.34
C ALA A 112 -7.95 -6.74 2.68
N SER A 113 -7.92 -7.91 3.32
CA SER A 113 -8.57 -8.11 4.62
C SER A 113 -7.78 -7.56 5.82
N LEU A 114 -6.49 -7.23 5.63
CA LEU A 114 -5.70 -6.56 6.66
C LEU A 114 -6.13 -5.11 6.85
N SER A 115 -5.94 -4.60 8.08
CA SER A 115 -6.03 -3.16 8.32
C SER A 115 -5.03 -2.40 7.45
N ASP A 116 -5.38 -1.18 7.03
CA ASP A 116 -4.50 -0.36 6.18
C ASP A 116 -3.11 -0.18 6.77
N ARG A 117 -3.01 -0.06 8.10
CA ARG A 117 -1.72 0.05 8.80
C ARG A 117 -0.90 -1.23 8.76
N ASP A 118 -1.51 -2.40 8.86
CA ASP A 118 -0.80 -3.67 8.76
C ASP A 118 -0.36 -3.93 7.32
N ARG A 119 -1.24 -3.65 6.33
CA ARG A 119 -0.92 -3.72 4.90
C ARG A 119 0.24 -2.80 4.55
N GLU A 120 0.18 -1.54 4.98
CA GLU A 120 1.26 -0.56 4.76
C GLU A 120 2.58 -1.01 5.39
N THR A 121 2.55 -1.56 6.61
CA THR A 121 3.74 -2.10 7.28
C THR A 121 4.43 -3.19 6.47
N LEU A 122 3.66 -4.11 5.90
CA LEU A 122 4.19 -5.18 5.04
C LEU A 122 4.70 -4.62 3.71
N MET A 123 3.97 -3.69 3.11
CA MET A 123 4.34 -3.08 1.83
C MET A 123 5.67 -2.33 1.89
N LEU A 124 5.93 -1.57 2.97
CA LEU A 124 7.16 -0.82 3.14
C LEU A 124 8.42 -1.72 3.11
N THR A 125 8.32 -2.92 3.66
CA THR A 125 9.47 -3.85 3.71
C THR A 125 9.57 -4.72 2.47
N VAL A 126 8.47 -5.34 2.04
CA VAL A 126 8.47 -6.35 0.98
C VAL A 126 8.47 -5.73 -0.41
N TRP A 127 7.70 -4.66 -0.64
CA TRP A 127 7.60 -4.02 -1.96
C TRP A 127 8.48 -2.79 -2.09
N ASP A 128 8.52 -1.95 -1.04
CA ASP A 128 9.29 -0.71 -1.07
C ASP A 128 10.76 -0.92 -0.66
N GLY A 129 11.12 -2.11 -0.17
CA GLY A 129 12.49 -2.53 0.12
C GLY A 129 13.15 -1.72 1.24
N LEU A 130 12.37 -1.17 2.17
CA LEU A 130 12.89 -0.37 3.27
C LEU A 130 13.34 -1.24 4.44
N SER A 131 14.38 -0.78 5.14
CA SER A 131 14.73 -1.33 6.45
C SER A 131 13.64 -1.06 7.50
N HIS A 132 13.69 -1.75 8.64
CA HIS A 132 12.77 -1.49 9.75
C HIS A 132 12.91 -0.06 10.30
N ALA A 133 14.12 0.51 10.29
CA ALA A 133 14.35 1.88 10.74
C ALA A 133 13.71 2.91 9.79
N GLN A 134 13.98 2.78 8.49
CA GLN A 134 13.38 3.65 7.45
C GLN A 134 11.85 3.51 7.43
N SER A 135 11.34 2.29 7.57
CA SER A 135 9.89 2.05 7.62
C SER A 135 9.25 2.65 8.86
N ALA A 136 9.94 2.62 10.02
CA ALA A 136 9.46 3.24 11.25
C ALA A 136 9.34 4.76 11.12
N GLU A 137 10.30 5.40 10.44
CA GLU A 137 10.26 6.82 10.09
C GLU A 137 9.05 7.14 9.21
N VAL A 138 8.82 6.35 8.15
CA VAL A 138 7.63 6.49 7.29
C VAL A 138 6.32 6.30 8.06
N MET A 139 6.33 5.44 9.07
CA MET A 139 5.17 5.15 9.93
C MET A 139 5.01 6.11 11.11
N GLY A 140 5.95 7.03 11.34
CA GLY A 140 5.93 7.96 12.46
C GLY A 140 5.99 7.26 13.82
N CYS A 141 6.77 6.18 13.94
CA CYS A 141 6.88 5.40 15.18
C CYS A 141 8.34 4.96 15.46
N SER A 142 8.59 4.36 16.63
CA SER A 142 9.93 3.82 16.93
C SER A 142 10.21 2.55 16.12
N THR A 143 11.49 2.26 15.86
CA THR A 143 11.93 1.01 15.20
C THR A 143 11.44 -0.24 15.94
N SER A 144 11.42 -0.20 17.27
CA SER A 144 10.88 -1.30 18.10
C SER A 144 9.37 -1.48 17.92
N ALA A 145 8.61 -0.38 17.90
CA ALA A 145 7.16 -0.42 17.66
C ALA A 145 6.85 -0.91 16.24
N PHE A 146 7.66 -0.52 15.25
CA PHE A 146 7.55 -1.00 13.88
C PHE A 146 7.82 -2.51 13.79
N ALA A 147 8.89 -3.01 14.42
CA ALA A 147 9.21 -4.44 14.43
C ALA A 147 8.09 -5.30 15.05
N VAL A 148 7.52 -4.86 16.18
CA VAL A 148 6.37 -5.53 16.81
C VAL A 148 5.16 -5.51 15.88
N ARG A 149 4.88 -4.37 15.23
CA ARG A 149 3.77 -4.25 14.28
C ARG A 149 3.98 -5.15 13.06
N HIS A 150 5.19 -5.17 12.49
CA HIS A 150 5.55 -6.00 11.34
C HIS A 150 5.35 -7.48 11.63
N HIS A 151 5.83 -7.95 12.78
CA HIS A 151 5.60 -9.32 13.22
C HIS A 151 4.11 -9.66 13.31
N ARG A 152 3.31 -8.79 13.95
CA ARG A 152 1.85 -8.99 14.07
C ARG A 152 1.15 -8.96 12.71
N ALA A 153 1.52 -8.03 11.84
CA ALA A 153 0.97 -7.91 10.48
C ALA A 153 1.26 -9.18 9.67
N ARG A 154 2.49 -9.72 9.76
CA ARG A 154 2.85 -10.97 9.11
C ARG A 154 2.02 -12.15 9.62
N ARG A 155 1.84 -12.28 10.94
CA ARG A 155 0.99 -13.34 11.53
C ARG A 155 -0.46 -13.22 11.09
N ARG A 156 -1.00 -12.01 10.99
CA ARG A 156 -2.35 -11.77 10.48
C ARG A 156 -2.47 -12.13 8.99
N LEU A 157 -1.45 -11.82 8.18
CA LEU A 157 -1.42 -12.23 6.78
C LEU A 157 -1.40 -13.75 6.64
N GLU A 158 -0.60 -14.45 7.45
CA GLU A 158 -0.55 -15.93 7.46
C GLU A 158 -1.95 -16.52 7.77
N VAL A 159 -2.63 -15.99 8.79
CA VAL A 159 -4.00 -16.42 9.12
C VAL A 159 -5.00 -16.11 8.00
N ALA A 160 -4.90 -14.91 7.40
CA ALA A 160 -5.78 -14.50 6.31
C ALA A 160 -5.58 -15.37 5.06
N LEU A 161 -4.33 -15.75 4.74
CA LEU A 161 -4.03 -16.66 3.63
C LEU A 161 -4.62 -18.06 3.87
N SER A 162 -4.51 -18.61 5.08
CA SER A 162 -5.15 -19.89 5.41
C SER A 162 -6.68 -19.85 5.34
N ALA A 163 -7.30 -18.70 5.64
CA ALA A 163 -8.74 -18.54 5.52
C ALA A 163 -9.22 -18.42 4.05
N GLN A 164 -8.33 -18.00 3.14
CA GLN A 164 -8.61 -17.88 1.71
C GLN A 164 -8.32 -19.17 0.93
N ASP A 165 -7.72 -20.18 1.56
CA ASP A 165 -7.46 -21.48 0.94
C ASP A 165 -8.74 -22.34 0.98
N PRO A 166 -9.39 -22.56 -0.18
CA PRO A 166 -10.63 -23.33 -0.26
C PRO A 166 -10.45 -24.81 0.10
N SER A 167 -9.20 -25.31 0.17
CA SER A 167 -8.91 -26.70 0.56
C SER A 167 -8.94 -26.94 2.07
N THR A 168 -8.92 -25.88 2.89
CA THR A 168 -8.94 -25.98 4.36
C THR A 168 -10.35 -26.14 4.96
N VAL A 169 -11.41 -25.99 4.16
CA VAL A 169 -12.82 -26.09 4.60
C VAL A 169 -13.38 -27.49 4.36
N ASN A 170 -12.77 -28.54 4.93
CA ASN A 170 -13.50 -29.74 5.41
C ASN A 170 -12.58 -30.71 6.14
N PRO A 171 -12.85 -31.00 7.42
CA PRO A 171 -13.01 -32.40 7.77
C PRO A 171 -14.05 -32.57 8.88
N THR A 172 -15.31 -32.90 8.56
CA THR A 172 -16.16 -33.88 9.30
C THR A 172 -17.62 -33.84 8.87
N LEU A 173 -17.95 -34.42 7.72
CA LEU A 173 -19.28 -35.03 7.50
C LEU A 173 -19.11 -36.29 6.64
N ARG A 174 -18.52 -37.34 7.22
CA ARG A 174 -18.49 -38.68 6.62
C ARG A 174 -18.53 -39.76 7.70
N SER A 175 -19.64 -39.87 8.43
CA SER A 175 -19.90 -41.05 9.29
C SER A 175 -21.37 -41.38 9.56
N GLU A 176 -22.34 -40.96 8.74
CA GLU A 176 -23.77 -41.33 8.93
C GLU A 176 -24.39 -42.16 7.80
N ARG A 177 -23.58 -42.75 6.93
CA ARG A 177 -24.07 -43.75 5.96
C ARG A 177 -23.22 -44.99 6.09
N ASP A 178 -23.56 -45.84 7.05
CA ASP A 178 -23.38 -47.30 7.05
C ASP A 178 -23.86 -47.86 8.41
N ALA A 179 -25.16 -47.75 8.68
CA ALA A 179 -25.84 -48.50 9.73
C ALA A 179 -27.34 -48.60 9.41
N ARG A 180 -27.68 -49.38 8.39
CA ARG A 180 -28.99 -50.01 8.25
C ARG A 180 -28.85 -51.37 7.59
#